data_AF-A0A090XB03-F1
#
_entry.id   AF-A0A090XB03-F1
#
_cell.length_a   1.000
_cell.length_b   1.000
_cell.length_c   1.000
_cell.angle_alpha   90.00
_cell.angle_beta   90.00
_cell.angle_gamma   90.00
#
_symmetry.space_group_name_H-M   'P 1'
#
loop_
_entity.id
_entity.type
_entity.pdbx_description
1 polymer ?
#
loop_
_entity_poly.entity_id
_entity_poly.type
_entity_poly.pdbx_seq_one_letter_code
_entity_poly.pdbx_strand_id
1 'polypeptide(L)'
;PKEMDNQRRCVKGYRPITLCNVDYKIFAKVLANRMQSIICEVVGEHKTCGIRGRAIQSNIHVARSVLDCVSGRGDQVAMLQIDLEKAFDRVQHDVLFKILSHVGVGKIILQGVKMSYTNCYTSLVLNNNVTESIPVHSSVRQGCPLS
;
A
#
# COMPACT_ATOMS: atom_id res chain seq x y z
N PRO A 1 28.52 -4.21 12.58
CA PRO A 1 29.20 -3.95 11.27
C PRO A 1 29.33 -5.16 10.31
N LYS A 2 29.07 -6.41 10.74
CA LYS A 2 29.16 -7.61 9.87
C LYS A 2 27.81 -8.18 9.40
N GLU A 3 26.67 -7.68 9.88
CA GLU A 3 25.34 -8.19 9.49
C GLU A 3 24.72 -7.49 8.27
N MET A 4 25.17 -6.28 7.92
CA MET A 4 24.59 -5.50 6.81
C MET A 4 24.98 -6.00 5.41
N ASP A 5 26.08 -6.76 5.26
CA ASP A 5 26.57 -7.20 3.94
C ASP A 5 25.80 -8.42 3.41
N ASN A 6 25.28 -9.27 4.30
CA ASN A 6 24.58 -10.49 3.91
C ASN A 6 23.13 -10.23 3.41
N GLN A 7 22.56 -9.08 3.77
CA GLN A 7 21.19 -8.70 3.41
C GLN A 7 21.06 -8.35 1.92
N ARG A 8 22.11 -7.80 1.31
CA ARG A 8 22.15 -7.46 -0.14
C ARG A 8 22.25 -8.69 -1.05
N ARG A 9 22.72 -9.83 -0.52
CA ARG A 9 22.78 -11.10 -1.26
C ARG A 9 21.51 -11.94 -1.08
N CYS A 10 20.60 -11.55 -0.19
CA CYS A 10 19.37 -12.27 0.06
C CYS A 10 18.24 -11.71 -0.82
N VAL A 11 17.69 -12.56 -1.71
CA VAL A 11 16.55 -12.21 -2.59
C VAL A 11 15.35 -11.65 -1.79
N LYS A 12 15.19 -12.04 -0.53
CA LYS A 12 14.11 -11.56 0.34
C LYS A 12 14.15 -10.05 0.60
N GLY A 13 15.32 -9.42 0.55
CA GLY A 13 15.50 -7.99 0.80
C GLY A 13 15.19 -7.08 -0.39
N TYR A 14 14.98 -7.64 -1.58
CA TYR A 14 14.69 -6.83 -2.76
C TYR A 14 13.26 -6.27 -2.73
N ARG A 15 13.13 -5.00 -3.12
CA ARG A 15 11.84 -4.33 -3.35
C ARG A 15 11.73 -3.96 -4.83
N PRO A 16 11.17 -4.84 -5.67
CA PRO A 16 11.06 -4.58 -7.10
C PRO A 16 10.11 -3.41 -7.35
N ILE A 17 10.51 -2.49 -8.23
CA ILE A 17 9.64 -1.41 -8.70
C ILE A 17 8.91 -1.89 -9.95
N THR A 18 7.60 -1.67 -10.01
CA THR A 18 6.82 -2.06 -11.19
C THR A 18 6.89 -0.99 -12.27
N LEU A 19 7.47 -1.34 -13.41
CA LEU A 19 7.47 -0.48 -14.59
C LEU A 19 6.14 -0.61 -15.34
N CYS A 20 5.22 0.34 -15.11
CA CYS A 20 3.96 0.40 -15.86
C CYS A 20 4.05 1.36 -17.05
N ASN A 21 3.30 1.08 -18.12
CA ASN A 21 3.13 1.99 -19.25
C ASN A 21 2.44 3.29 -18.82
N VAL A 22 2.66 4.35 -19.61
CA VAL A 22 2.16 5.70 -19.30
C VAL A 22 0.63 5.74 -19.30
N ASP A 23 -0.03 5.08 -20.25
CA ASP A 23 -1.49 5.06 -20.34
C ASP A 23 -2.14 4.46 -19.09
N TYR A 24 -1.58 3.35 -18.60
CA TYR A 24 -2.01 2.76 -17.33
C TYR A 24 -1.76 3.72 -16.17
N LYS A 25 -0.60 4.40 -16.12
CA LYS A 25 -0.31 5.36 -15.04
C LYS A 25 -1.32 6.51 -15.03
N ILE A 26 -1.72 7.02 -16.20
CA ILE A 26 -2.77 8.03 -16.33
C ILE A 26 -4.09 7.46 -15.79
N PHE A 27 -4.49 6.28 -16.25
CA PHE A 27 -5.72 5.62 -15.80
C PHE A 27 -5.74 5.37 -14.28
N ALA A 28 -4.67 4.80 -13.73
CA ALA A 28 -4.49 4.56 -12.31
C ALA A 28 -4.53 5.86 -11.51
N LYS A 29 -3.95 6.96 -12.03
CA LYS A 29 -4.00 8.27 -11.39
C LYS A 29 -5.42 8.84 -11.37
N VAL A 30 -6.19 8.68 -12.44
CA VAL A 30 -7.61 9.07 -12.48
C VAL A 30 -8.40 8.28 -11.44
N LEU A 31 -8.21 6.96 -11.34
CA LEU A 31 -8.84 6.14 -10.31
C LEU A 31 -8.44 6.56 -8.90
N ALA A 32 -7.15 6.83 -8.67
CA ALA A 32 -6.65 7.26 -7.37
C ALA A 32 -7.30 8.58 -6.94
N ASN A 33 -7.39 9.55 -7.86
CA ASN A 33 -8.04 10.83 -7.58
C ASN A 33 -9.55 10.67 -7.28
N ARG A 34 -10.24 9.76 -7.97
CA ARG A 34 -11.64 9.43 -7.67
C ARG A 34 -11.77 8.75 -6.31
N MET A 35 -10.88 7.82 -5.96
CA MET A 35 -10.86 7.18 -4.65
C MET A 35 -10.71 8.19 -3.51
N GLN A 36 -9.89 9.24 -3.71
CA GLN A 36 -9.71 10.29 -2.70
C GLN A 36 -11.01 11.03 -2.33
N SER A 37 -12.04 11.03 -3.20
CA SER A 37 -13.32 11.67 -2.89
C SER A 37 -14.15 10.93 -1.84
N ILE A 38 -13.92 9.62 -1.67
CA ILE A 38 -14.69 8.75 -0.75
C ILE A 38 -13.83 8.16 0.36
N ILE A 39 -12.50 8.20 0.23
CA ILE A 39 -11.61 7.47 1.13
C ILE A 39 -11.76 7.91 2.59
N CYS A 40 -12.07 9.19 2.84
CA CYS A 40 -12.29 9.72 4.19
C CYS A 40 -13.54 9.14 4.87
N GLU A 41 -14.53 8.66 4.11
CA GLU A 41 -15.71 7.97 4.65
C GLU A 41 -15.40 6.49 4.95
N VAL A 42 -14.43 5.92 4.23
CA VAL A 42 -14.03 4.51 4.37
C VAL A 42 -12.99 4.31 5.48
N VAL A 43 -12.07 5.26 5.66
CA VAL A 43 -10.97 5.14 6.64
C VAL A 43 -11.09 6.17 7.77
N GLY A 44 -10.96 5.69 9.01
CA GLY A 44 -10.97 6.53 10.20
C GLY A 44 -9.84 7.57 10.22
N GLU A 45 -9.98 8.59 11.04
CA GLU A 45 -9.07 9.76 11.11
C GLU A 45 -7.61 9.38 11.43
N HIS A 46 -7.40 8.29 12.15
CA HIS A 46 -6.08 7.77 12.53
C HIS A 46 -5.25 7.28 11.32
N LYS A 47 -5.87 7.01 10.16
CA LYS A 47 -5.15 6.65 8.94
C LYS A 47 -4.70 7.92 8.20
N THR A 48 -3.44 8.29 8.35
CA THR A 48 -2.90 9.52 7.72
C THR A 48 -2.18 9.26 6.40
N CYS A 49 -1.46 8.13 6.28
CA CYS A 49 -0.74 7.81 5.06
C CYS A 49 -1.68 7.52 3.88
N GLY A 50 -1.44 8.19 2.75
CA GLY A 50 -2.16 8.03 1.49
C GLY A 50 -3.46 8.81 1.37
N ILE A 51 -3.78 9.69 2.33
CA ILE A 51 -5.03 10.45 2.35
C ILE A 51 -4.74 11.94 2.15
N ARG A 52 -5.41 12.57 1.18
CA ARG A 52 -5.24 14.00 0.91
C ARG A 52 -5.61 14.83 2.14
N GLY A 53 -4.74 15.78 2.50
CA GLY A 53 -4.96 16.68 3.64
C GLY A 53 -4.60 16.09 5.00
N ARG A 54 -4.18 14.82 5.08
CA ARG A 54 -3.66 14.21 6.31
C ARG A 54 -2.15 14.14 6.29
N ALA A 55 -1.53 14.39 7.44
CA ALA A 55 -0.09 14.49 7.59
C ALA A 55 0.43 13.52 8.66
N ILE A 56 1.61 12.92 8.43
CA ILE A 56 2.23 11.97 9.37
C ILE A 56 2.54 12.62 10.73
N GLN A 57 2.79 13.93 10.74
CA GLN A 57 3.02 14.71 11.95
C GLN A 57 1.84 14.60 12.94
N SER A 58 0.61 14.44 12.44
CA SER A 58 -0.57 14.26 13.29
C SER A 58 -0.47 12.98 14.13
N ASN A 59 0.03 11.89 13.55
CA ASN A 59 0.24 10.63 14.29
C ASN A 59 1.29 10.79 15.38
N ILE A 60 2.38 11.52 15.09
CA ILE A 60 3.45 11.80 16.07
C ILE A 60 2.89 12.64 17.22
N HIS A 61 2.09 13.66 16.90
CA HIS A 61 1.47 14.52 17.90
C HIS A 61 0.53 13.72 18.80
N VAL A 62 -0.38 12.92 18.23
CA VAL A 62 -1.30 12.07 18.99
C VAL A 62 -0.54 11.10 19.90
N ALA A 63 0.48 10.42 19.37
CA ALA A 63 1.29 9.49 20.18
C ALA A 63 1.97 10.21 21.36
N ARG A 64 2.53 11.40 21.13
CA ARG A 64 3.16 12.21 22.18
C ARG A 64 2.15 12.68 23.24
N SER A 65 1.00 13.19 22.81
CA SER A 65 -0.07 13.62 23.73
C SER A 65 -0.55 12.49 24.63
N VAL A 66 -0.66 11.27 24.10
CA VAL A 66 -1.01 10.09 24.91
C VAL A 66 0.06 9.81 25.98
N LEU A 67 1.34 9.85 25.61
CA LEU A 67 2.45 9.64 26.55
C LEU A 67 2.51 10.73 27.64
N ASP A 68 2.32 11.98 27.26
CA ASP A 68 2.32 13.12 28.19
C ASP A 68 1.14 13.02 29.19
N CYS A 69 -0.06 12.67 28.69
CA CYS A 69 -1.25 12.47 29.53
C CYS A 69 -1.09 11.34 30.54
N VAL A 70 -0.55 10.19 30.10
CA VAL A 70 -0.32 9.03 30.97
C VAL A 70 0.73 9.36 32.04
N SER A 71 1.81 10.02 31.63
CA SER A 71 2.88 10.44 32.53
C SER A 71 2.37 11.42 33.60
N GLY A 72 1.49 12.35 33.23
CA GLY A 72 0.86 13.30 34.17
C GLY A 72 -0.10 12.65 35.16
N ARG A 73 -0.66 11.48 34.84
CA ARG A 73 -1.56 10.71 35.72
C ARG A 73 -0.84 9.65 36.56
N GLY A 74 0.43 9.36 36.25
CA GLY A 74 1.17 8.26 36.87
C GLY A 74 0.68 6.88 36.41
N ASP A 75 -0.06 6.80 35.31
CA ASP A 75 -0.56 5.55 34.74
C ASP A 75 0.55 4.83 33.95
N GLN A 76 0.34 3.55 33.65
CA GLN A 76 1.23 2.78 32.78
C GLN A 76 0.67 2.69 31.35
N VAL A 77 1.55 2.76 30.34
CA VAL A 77 1.19 2.60 28.93
C VAL A 77 2.19 1.72 28.21
N ALA A 78 1.72 0.94 27.24
CA ALA A 78 2.53 0.17 26.32
C ALA A 78 2.26 0.63 24.88
N MET A 79 3.31 0.68 24.06
CA MET A 79 3.21 0.99 22.63
C MET A 79 3.58 -0.25 21.82
N LEU A 80 2.69 -0.65 20.91
CA LEU A 80 2.89 -1.79 20.02
C LEU A 80 3.18 -1.28 18.60
N GLN A 81 4.35 -1.63 18.07
CA GLN A 81 4.71 -1.35 16.68
C GLN A 81 4.61 -2.65 15.86
N ILE A 82 3.71 -2.65 14.86
CA ILE A 82 3.51 -3.78 13.95
C ILE A 82 3.93 -3.32 12.55
N ASP A 83 4.80 -4.10 11.91
CA ASP A 83 5.17 -3.92 10.51
C ASP A 83 4.79 -5.15 9.68
N LEU A 84 4.28 -4.92 8.47
CA LEU A 84 3.83 -5.99 7.58
C LEU A 84 4.92 -6.27 6.54
N GLU A 85 5.52 -7.46 6.63
CA GLU A 85 6.50 -7.91 5.64
C GLU A 85 5.83 -7.98 4.24
N LYS A 86 6.43 -7.29 3.26
CA LYS A 86 6.02 -7.31 1.85
C LYS A 86 4.53 -7.00 1.65
N ALA A 87 4.05 -5.96 2.34
CA ALA A 87 2.64 -5.57 2.33
C ALA A 87 2.05 -5.42 0.91
N PHE A 88 2.80 -4.87 -0.04
CA PHE A 88 2.35 -4.72 -1.43
C PHE A 88 2.18 -6.07 -2.15
N ASP A 89 3.09 -7.01 -1.94
CA ASP A 89 3.09 -8.31 -2.63
C ASP A 89 2.00 -9.26 -2.12
N ARG A 90 1.58 -9.09 -0.86
CA ARG A 90 0.64 -9.98 -0.17
C ARG A 90 -0.84 -9.64 -0.37
N VAL A 91 -1.16 -8.62 -1.16
CA VAL A 91 -2.56 -8.25 -1.43
C VAL A 91 -3.19 -9.21 -2.43
N GLN A 92 -4.01 -10.13 -1.93
CA GLN A 92 -4.84 -11.01 -2.75
C GLN A 92 -5.97 -10.21 -3.43
N HIS A 93 -6.10 -10.36 -4.75
CA HIS A 93 -7.03 -9.55 -5.55
C HIS A 93 -8.50 -9.84 -5.20
N ASP A 94 -8.86 -11.09 -4.92
CA ASP A 94 -10.23 -11.45 -4.55
C ASP A 94 -10.65 -10.80 -3.23
N VAL A 95 -9.74 -10.74 -2.26
CA VAL A 95 -9.98 -10.05 -0.98
C VAL A 95 -10.11 -8.55 -1.21
N LEU A 96 -9.22 -7.96 -2.02
CA LEU A 96 -9.32 -6.55 -2.41
C LEU A 96 -10.67 -6.22 -3.03
N PHE A 97 -11.16 -7.02 -3.99
CA PHE A 97 -12.45 -6.76 -4.64
C PHE A 97 -13.62 -6.90 -3.67
N LYS A 98 -13.59 -7.90 -2.77
CA LYS A 98 -14.62 -8.08 -1.74
C LYS A 98 -14.66 -6.90 -0.78
N ILE A 99 -13.51 -6.42 -0.32
CA ILE A 99 -13.42 -5.25 0.57
C ILE A 99 -13.97 -4.01 -0.13
N LEU A 100 -13.53 -3.72 -1.36
CA LEU A 100 -14.00 -2.56 -2.11
C LEU A 100 -15.52 -2.60 -2.38
N SER A 101 -16.06 -3.79 -2.64
CA SER A 101 -17.49 -3.99 -2.78
C SER A 101 -18.23 -3.77 -1.45
N HIS A 102 -17.67 -4.24 -0.34
CA HIS A 102 -18.28 -4.14 0.99
C HIS A 102 -18.33 -2.70 1.49
N VAL A 103 -17.25 -1.93 1.32
CA VAL A 103 -17.19 -0.51 1.72
C VAL A 103 -17.93 0.42 0.76
N GLY A 104 -18.44 -0.10 -0.37
CA GLY A 104 -19.32 0.66 -1.24
C GLY A 104 -18.64 1.75 -2.08
N VAL A 105 -17.43 1.51 -2.61
CA VAL A 105 -16.66 2.53 -3.39
C VAL A 105 -17.30 2.97 -4.72
N GLY A 106 -18.50 2.49 -5.03
CA GLY A 106 -19.18 2.72 -6.30
C GLY A 106 -18.68 1.83 -7.43
N LYS A 107 -19.57 1.58 -8.41
CA LYS A 107 -19.32 0.63 -9.51
C LYS A 107 -18.14 1.03 -10.39
N ILE A 108 -17.96 2.33 -10.65
CA ILE A 108 -16.90 2.82 -11.55
C ILE A 108 -15.51 2.51 -10.97
N ILE A 109 -15.29 2.82 -9.69
CA ILE A 109 -14.01 2.57 -9.03
C ILE A 109 -13.78 1.05 -8.92
N LEU A 110 -14.77 0.30 -8.46
CA LEU A 110 -14.65 -1.16 -8.34
C LEU A 110 -14.30 -1.83 -9.67
N GLN A 111 -14.97 -1.46 -10.77
CA GLN A 111 -14.68 -2.03 -12.09
C GLN A 111 -13.32 -1.58 -12.63
N GLY A 112 -12.92 -0.32 -12.39
CA GLY A 112 -11.59 0.14 -12.77
C GLY A 112 -10.46 -0.59 -12.03
N VAL A 113 -10.66 -0.90 -10.75
CA VAL A 113 -9.71 -1.72 -9.97
C VAL A 113 -9.70 -3.16 -10.49
N LYS A 114 -10.86 -3.77 -10.76
CA LYS A 114 -10.93 -5.11 -11.37
C LYS A 114 -10.21 -5.17 -12.71
N MET A 115 -10.46 -4.22 -13.60
CA MET A 115 -9.78 -4.13 -14.89
C MET A 115 -8.25 -4.01 -14.75
N SER A 116 -7.77 -3.43 -13.65
CA SER A 116 -6.34 -3.27 -13.39
C SER A 116 -5.67 -4.55 -12.86
N TYR A 117 -6.40 -5.48 -12.27
CA TYR A 117 -5.84 -6.62 -11.51
C TYR A 117 -6.33 -8.00 -11.96
N THR A 118 -7.46 -8.10 -12.67
CA THR A 118 -7.95 -9.37 -13.22
C THR A 118 -7.04 -9.87 -14.34
N ASN A 119 -6.63 -11.14 -14.28
CA ASN A 119 -5.75 -11.80 -15.26
C ASN A 119 -4.50 -10.97 -15.60
N CYS A 120 -3.92 -10.30 -14.61
CA CYS A 120 -2.74 -9.50 -14.83
C CYS A 120 -1.46 -10.36 -14.80
N TYR A 121 -0.47 -9.93 -15.58
CA TYR A 121 0.81 -10.59 -15.72
C TYR A 121 1.94 -9.59 -15.48
N THR A 122 3.11 -10.09 -15.12
CA THR A 122 4.35 -9.32 -14.99
C THR A 122 5.52 -10.11 -15.56
N SER A 123 6.59 -9.41 -15.97
CA SER A 123 7.88 -10.03 -16.27
C SER A 123 8.95 -9.35 -15.42
N LEU A 124 10.04 -10.07 -15.15
CA LEU A 124 11.19 -9.51 -14.46
C LEU A 124 12.22 -9.05 -15.50
N VAL A 125 12.86 -7.92 -15.23
CA VAL A 125 14.02 -7.46 -16.00
C VAL A 125 15.27 -7.72 -15.17
N LEU A 126 16.09 -8.67 -15.62
CA LEU A 126 17.31 -9.11 -14.94
C LEU A 126 18.49 -8.96 -15.91
N ASN A 127 19.46 -8.11 -15.57
CA ASN A 127 20.65 -7.88 -16.41
C ASN A 127 20.28 -7.59 -17.87
N ASN A 128 19.32 -6.67 -18.10
CA ASN A 128 18.76 -6.32 -19.42
C ASN A 128 18.03 -7.45 -20.18
N ASN A 129 17.79 -8.59 -19.54
CA ASN A 129 16.98 -9.67 -20.10
C ASN A 129 15.59 -9.67 -19.46
N VAL A 130 14.56 -9.90 -20.28
CA VAL A 130 13.17 -10.00 -19.83
C VAL A 130 12.82 -11.47 -19.66
N THR A 131 12.28 -11.85 -18.51
CA THR A 131 11.81 -13.22 -18.27
C THR A 131 10.50 -13.50 -18.99
N GLU A 132 10.11 -14.77 -19.03
CA GLU A 132 8.75 -15.17 -19.38
C GLU A 132 7.70 -14.45 -18.52
N SER A 133 6.48 -14.41 -19.04
CA SER A 133 5.34 -13.77 -18.39
C SER A 133 4.87 -14.60 -17.19
N ILE A 134 4.73 -13.94 -16.04
CA ILE A 134 4.35 -14.55 -14.78
C ILE A 134 2.94 -14.06 -14.44
N PRO A 135 1.95 -14.96 -14.23
CA PRO A 135 0.64 -14.55 -13.76
C PRO A 135 0.72 -14.00 -12.34
N VAL A 136 0.03 -12.89 -12.07
CA VAL A 136 0.01 -12.23 -10.76
C VAL A 136 -1.34 -12.48 -10.09
N HIS A 137 -1.34 -13.34 -9.07
CA HIS A 137 -2.55 -13.66 -8.28
C HIS A 137 -2.65 -12.85 -6.98
N SER A 138 -1.53 -12.32 -6.52
CA SER A 138 -1.42 -11.47 -5.33
C SER A 138 -0.31 -10.46 -5.58
N SER A 139 -0.64 -9.18 -5.45
CA SER A 139 0.26 -8.03 -5.43
C SER A 139 -0.51 -6.78 -5.86
N VAL A 140 -0.23 -5.66 -5.21
CA VAL A 140 -0.45 -4.33 -5.78
C VAL A 140 0.89 -3.78 -6.26
N ARG A 141 0.88 -3.13 -7.43
CA ARG A 141 2.11 -2.72 -8.12
C ARG A 141 2.84 -1.64 -7.34
N GLN A 142 4.10 -1.87 -6.94
CA GLN A 142 4.89 -0.87 -6.24
C GLN A 142 5.28 0.26 -7.19
N GLY A 143 4.87 1.50 -6.86
CA GLY A 143 5.07 2.69 -7.71
C GLY A 143 3.90 2.98 -8.67
N CYS A 144 2.83 2.21 -8.61
CA CYS A 144 1.58 2.55 -9.29
C CYS A 144 0.86 3.69 -8.54
N PRO A 145 0.32 4.72 -9.22
CA PRO A 145 -0.36 5.84 -8.56
C PRO A 145 -1.60 5.49 -7.71
N LEU A 146 -2.21 4.32 -7.97
CA LEU A 146 -3.39 3.82 -7.27
C LEU A 146 -3.05 2.95 -6.06
N SER A 147 -1.87 2.31 -6.06
CA SER A 147 -1.40 1.42 -4.99
C SER A 147 -0.89 2.24 -3.81
#